data_AF-A0A7W1SKV7-F1
#
_entry.id   AF-A0A7W1SKV7-F1
#
_cell.length_a   1.000
_cell.length_b   1.000
_cell.length_c   1.000
_cell.angle_alpha   90.00
_cell.angle_beta   90.00
_cell.angle_gamma   90.00
#
_symmetry.space_group_name_H-M   'P 1'
#
loop_
_entity.id
_entity.type
_entity.pdbx_description
1 polymer ?
#
loop_
_entity_poly.entity_id
_entity_poly.type
_entity_poly.pdbx_seq_one_letter_code
_entity_poly.pdbx_strand_id
1 'polypeptide(L)'
;MAPWLREDPQRCLLTRDLSENMEAMARRCAEAFVRQNGYTDLPATEDSTRWVLEAGEKAVWPRVLASRVGSLERDAATVQCSMRQCVVFFRIRRMPLLCAYRIVTMTQVFTKLHLEPGGIHDVRCDERRA
;
A
#
# COMPACT_ATOMS: atom_id res chain seq x y z
N MET A 1 -3.10 -20.25 -19.66
CA MET A 1 -3.16 -20.32 -18.18
C MET A 1 -4.61 -20.39 -17.74
N ALA A 2 -4.96 -21.32 -16.85
CA ALA A 2 -6.34 -21.49 -16.42
C ALA A 2 -6.82 -20.30 -15.55
N PRO A 3 -8.10 -19.88 -15.63
CA PRO A 3 -8.61 -18.69 -14.92
C PRO A 3 -8.54 -18.78 -13.39
N TRP A 4 -8.58 -19.98 -12.82
CA TRP A 4 -8.51 -20.23 -11.37
C TRP A 4 -7.07 -20.21 -10.80
N LEU A 5 -6.07 -20.05 -11.66
CA LEU A 5 -4.65 -19.99 -11.28
C LEU A 5 -4.13 -18.54 -11.20
N ARG A 6 -4.99 -17.53 -11.40
CA ARG A 6 -4.62 -16.13 -11.20
C ARG A 6 -4.48 -15.88 -9.70
N GLU A 7 -3.29 -15.50 -9.28
CA GLU A 7 -3.03 -15.04 -7.92
C GLU A 7 -3.95 -13.85 -7.61
N ASP A 8 -4.59 -13.87 -6.44
CA ASP A 8 -5.40 -12.75 -5.97
C ASP A 8 -4.49 -11.52 -5.76
N PRO A 9 -4.67 -10.42 -6.52
CA PRO A 9 -3.81 -9.24 -6.41
C PRO A 9 -3.96 -8.50 -5.07
N GLN A 10 -5.01 -8.81 -4.30
CA GLN A 10 -5.21 -8.31 -2.94
C GLN A 10 -4.64 -9.29 -1.88
N ARG A 11 -3.81 -10.25 -2.27
CA ARG A 11 -3.03 -11.09 -1.37
C ARG A 11 -1.55 -10.73 -1.44
N CYS A 12 -0.85 -10.87 -0.32
CA CYS A 12 0.60 -10.78 -0.35
C CYS A 12 1.19 -11.94 -1.15
N LEU A 13 1.85 -11.59 -2.26
CA LEU A 13 2.48 -12.53 -3.20
C LEU A 13 3.92 -12.86 -2.84
N LEU A 14 4.43 -12.31 -1.74
CA LEU A 14 5.78 -12.60 -1.25
C LEU A 14 5.80 -13.94 -0.52
N THR A 15 6.89 -14.67 -0.67
CA THR A 15 7.16 -15.86 0.15
C THR A 15 7.41 -15.43 1.59
N ARG A 16 6.66 -16.01 2.52
CA ARG A 16 6.84 -15.77 3.95
C ARG A 16 8.16 -16.39 4.41
N ASP A 17 8.96 -15.59 5.10
CA ASP A 17 10.10 -16.06 5.87
C ASP A 17 9.62 -16.41 7.27
N LEU A 18 9.82 -17.66 7.71
CA LEU A 18 9.36 -18.07 9.04
C LEU A 18 10.15 -17.44 10.19
N SER A 19 11.33 -16.88 9.89
CA SER A 19 12.13 -16.12 10.86
C SER A 19 11.65 -14.69 11.06
N GLU A 20 10.78 -14.17 10.17
CA GLU A 20 10.30 -12.80 10.24
C GLU A 20 9.06 -12.67 11.13
N ASN A 21 8.98 -11.56 11.88
CA ASN A 21 7.79 -11.25 12.67
C ASN A 21 6.64 -10.75 11.77
N MET A 22 5.43 -10.74 12.32
CA MET A 22 4.22 -10.37 11.57
C MET A 22 4.29 -8.96 10.97
N GLU A 23 4.87 -8.00 11.69
CA GLU A 23 4.99 -6.61 11.24
C GLU A 23 6.00 -6.46 10.11
N ALA A 24 7.12 -7.18 10.16
CA ALA A 24 8.12 -7.22 9.10
C ALA A 24 7.51 -7.79 7.81
N MET A 25 6.74 -8.88 7.91
CA MET A 25 6.03 -9.41 6.74
C MET A 25 4.98 -8.44 6.22
N ALA A 26 4.13 -7.89 7.09
CA ALA A 26 3.10 -6.92 6.70
C ALA A 26 3.69 -5.69 6.00
N ARG A 27 4.83 -5.19 6.50
CA ARG A 27 5.61 -4.11 5.88
C ARG A 27 5.96 -4.44 4.44
N ARG A 28 6.66 -5.55 4.21
CA ARG A 28 7.11 -5.95 2.87
C ARG A 28 5.93 -6.18 1.93
N CYS A 29 4.87 -6.82 2.43
CA CYS A 29 3.64 -7.02 1.67
C CYS A 29 3.03 -5.69 1.20
N ALA A 30 2.92 -4.72 2.10
CA ALA A 30 2.35 -3.42 1.78
C ALA A 30 3.25 -2.61 0.84
N GLU A 31 4.57 -2.61 1.07
CA GLU A 31 5.57 -1.93 0.21
C GLU A 31 5.55 -2.50 -1.21
N ALA A 32 5.50 -3.84 -1.33
CA ALA A 32 5.34 -4.49 -2.62
C ALA A 32 4.00 -4.13 -3.29
N PHE A 33 2.91 -4.11 -2.52
CA PHE A 33 1.58 -3.75 -3.02
C PHE A 33 1.51 -2.32 -3.56
N VAL A 34 1.98 -1.31 -2.79
CA VAL A 34 1.95 0.10 -3.24
C VAL A 34 2.83 0.33 -4.46
N ARG A 35 3.99 -0.34 -4.53
CA ARG A 35 4.88 -0.30 -5.69
C ARG A 35 4.21 -0.91 -6.92
N GLN A 36 3.71 -2.15 -6.80
CA GLN A 36 3.05 -2.85 -7.90
C GLN A 36 1.86 -2.06 -8.45
N ASN A 37 1.11 -1.39 -7.57
CA ASN A 37 -0.05 -0.60 -7.93
C ASN A 37 0.28 0.84 -8.41
N GLY A 38 1.56 1.20 -8.48
CA GLY A 38 2.02 2.46 -9.07
C GLY A 38 1.89 3.69 -8.18
N TYR A 39 1.82 3.53 -6.86
CA TYR A 39 1.74 4.66 -5.93
C TYR A 39 3.08 5.34 -5.67
N THR A 40 4.17 4.59 -5.87
CA THR A 40 5.54 5.08 -5.66
C THR A 40 6.05 5.84 -6.89
N ASP A 41 7.25 6.39 -6.81
CA ASP A 41 8.00 6.95 -7.94
C ASP A 41 8.73 5.89 -8.79
N LEU A 42 8.76 4.64 -8.36
CA LEU A 42 9.14 3.51 -9.19
C LEU A 42 7.97 3.11 -10.10
N PRO A 43 8.24 2.58 -11.31
CA PRO A 43 7.20 2.14 -12.23
C PRO A 43 6.35 1.02 -11.61
N ALA A 44 5.05 1.06 -11.91
CA ALA A 44 4.12 -0.03 -11.60
C ALA A 44 4.56 -1.33 -12.31
N THR A 45 4.04 -2.46 -11.83
CA THR A 45 4.23 -3.74 -12.55
C THR A 45 3.56 -3.68 -13.92
N GLU A 46 4.19 -4.28 -14.94
CA GLU A 46 3.61 -4.36 -16.30
C GLU A 46 2.43 -5.36 -16.38
N ASP A 47 2.37 -6.30 -15.44
CA ASP A 47 1.27 -7.26 -15.29
C ASP A 47 0.01 -6.58 -14.72
N SER A 48 -0.87 -6.15 -15.61
CA SER A 48 -2.13 -5.47 -15.25
C SER A 48 -3.10 -6.34 -14.46
N THR A 49 -2.90 -7.67 -14.40
CA THR A 49 -3.72 -8.55 -13.55
C THR A 49 -3.42 -8.36 -12.07
N ARG A 50 -2.31 -7.69 -11.74
CA ARG A 50 -1.88 -7.35 -10.38
C ARG A 50 -2.40 -5.99 -9.89
N TRP A 51 -3.00 -5.21 -10.79
CA TRP A 51 -3.52 -3.90 -10.41
C TRP A 51 -4.88 -4.03 -9.75
N VAL A 52 -5.01 -3.38 -8.60
CA VAL A 52 -6.23 -3.35 -7.79
C VAL A 52 -6.84 -1.96 -7.95
N LEU A 53 -8.14 -1.87 -8.26
CA LEU A 53 -8.87 -0.60 -8.24
C LEU A 53 -9.32 -0.32 -6.82
N GLU A 54 -8.98 0.86 -6.31
CA GLU A 54 -9.37 1.29 -4.96
C GLU A 54 -10.73 2.00 -4.97
N ALA A 55 -11.35 2.10 -3.80
CA ALA A 55 -12.62 2.77 -3.63
C ALA A 55 -12.59 4.22 -4.15
N GLY A 56 -13.49 4.53 -5.08
CA GLY A 56 -13.59 5.86 -5.71
C GLY A 56 -12.86 5.98 -7.05
N GLU A 57 -12.01 5.03 -7.42
CA GLU A 57 -11.40 4.98 -8.74
C GLU A 57 -12.37 4.35 -9.76
N LYS A 58 -12.73 5.11 -10.79
CA LYS A 58 -13.68 4.68 -11.84
C LYS A 58 -13.15 4.89 -13.27
N ALA A 59 -11.85 5.18 -13.40
CA ALA A 59 -11.23 5.54 -14.66
C ALA A 59 -10.52 4.34 -15.31
N VAL A 60 -10.16 4.47 -16.59
CA VAL A 60 -9.27 3.52 -17.27
C VAL A 60 -7.87 3.54 -16.65
N TRP A 61 -7.18 2.40 -16.69
CA TRP A 61 -5.88 2.21 -16.02
C TRP A 61 -4.84 3.30 -16.29
N PRO A 62 -4.61 3.80 -17.52
CA PRO A 62 -3.66 4.88 -17.73
C PRO A 62 -3.95 6.13 -16.90
N ARG A 63 -5.24 6.48 -16.73
CA ARG A 63 -5.67 7.63 -15.93
C ARG A 63 -5.56 7.35 -14.43
N VAL A 64 -5.83 6.12 -14.01
CA VAL A 64 -5.64 5.67 -12.62
C VAL A 64 -4.14 5.70 -12.25
N LEU A 65 -3.28 5.09 -13.04
CA LEU A 65 -1.83 5.08 -12.78
C LEU A 65 -1.23 6.49 -12.76
N ALA A 66 -1.68 7.37 -13.66
CA ALA A 66 -1.26 8.78 -13.66
C ALA A 66 -1.67 9.52 -12.36
N SER A 67 -2.81 9.19 -11.75
CA SER A 67 -3.21 9.80 -10.48
C SER A 67 -2.37 9.27 -9.31
N ARG A 68 -1.96 8.00 -9.36
CA ARG A 68 -1.19 7.31 -8.32
C ARG A 68 0.30 7.63 -8.30
N VAL A 69 0.93 7.82 -9.46
CA VAL A 69 2.40 7.87 -9.58
C VAL A 69 3.05 8.90 -8.66
N GLY A 70 4.03 8.46 -7.87
CA GLY A 70 4.77 9.30 -6.93
C GLY A 70 3.91 9.96 -5.83
N SER A 71 2.74 9.40 -5.52
CA SER A 71 1.87 9.93 -4.47
C SER A 71 2.33 9.51 -3.07
N LEU A 72 2.95 8.35 -2.92
CA LEU A 72 3.44 7.79 -1.66
C LEU A 72 4.95 7.61 -1.66
N GLU A 73 5.55 7.68 -0.47
CA GLU A 73 6.90 7.18 -0.24
C GLU A 73 6.99 5.67 -0.51
N ARG A 74 8.19 5.20 -0.87
CA ARG A 74 8.43 3.78 -1.18
C ARG A 74 8.32 2.91 0.07
N ASP A 75 8.89 3.40 1.15
CA ASP A 75 9.04 2.64 2.39
C ASP A 75 7.97 3.06 3.39
N ALA A 76 7.45 2.09 4.13
CA ALA A 76 6.44 2.36 5.14
C ALA A 76 7.03 3.16 6.31
N ALA A 77 6.32 4.18 6.77
CA ALA A 77 6.73 4.97 7.94
C ALA A 77 6.55 4.18 9.24
N THR A 78 5.41 3.50 9.39
CA THR A 78 5.12 2.68 10.57
C THR A 78 4.18 1.54 10.21
N VAL A 79 4.19 0.50 11.05
CA VAL A 79 3.39 -0.72 10.92
C VAL A 79 2.81 -1.02 12.29
N GLN A 80 1.54 -1.40 12.32
CA GLN A 80 0.86 -1.83 13.54
C GLN A 80 0.04 -3.07 13.21
N CYS A 81 0.37 -4.19 13.86
CA CYS A 81 -0.39 -5.41 13.71
C CYS A 81 -1.16 -5.78 14.99
N SER A 82 -2.31 -6.41 14.79
CA SER A 82 -3.16 -6.99 15.83
C SER A 82 -3.52 -8.43 15.46
N MET A 83 -4.18 -9.14 16.37
CA MET A 83 -4.72 -10.49 16.13
C MET A 83 -5.84 -10.56 15.06
N ARG A 84 -6.16 -9.45 14.38
CA ARG A 84 -7.20 -9.40 13.35
C ARG A 84 -6.69 -8.79 12.06
N GLN A 85 -5.97 -7.67 12.18
CA GLN A 85 -5.55 -6.86 11.04
C GLN A 85 -4.16 -6.26 11.26
N CYS A 86 -3.49 -6.01 10.15
CA CYS A 86 -2.29 -5.18 10.08
C CYS A 86 -2.59 -3.90 9.31
N VAL A 87 -2.00 -2.81 9.79
CA VAL A 87 -2.18 -1.46 9.28
C VAL A 87 -0.79 -0.90 9.00
N VAL A 88 -0.54 -0.48 7.77
CA VAL A 88 0.76 0.01 7.31
C VAL A 88 0.62 1.42 6.77
N PHE A 89 1.42 2.33 7.30
CA PHE A 89 1.32 3.76 7.02
C PHE A 89 2.40 4.18 6.02
N PHE A 90 1.98 4.86 4.96
CA PHE A 90 2.87 5.44 3.95
C PHE A 90 2.72 6.94 3.95
N ARG A 91 3.84 7.65 4.03
CA ARG A 91 3.84 9.11 3.98
C ARG A 91 3.45 9.58 2.58
N ILE A 92 2.62 10.62 2.51
CA ILE A 92 2.27 11.26 1.23
C ILE A 92 3.46 12.09 0.76
N ARG A 93 3.97 11.78 -0.44
CA ARG A 93 5.14 12.44 -1.00
C ARG A 93 4.82 13.79 -1.64
N ARG A 94 3.67 13.92 -2.31
CA ARG A 94 3.26 15.15 -3.04
C ARG A 94 3.02 16.35 -2.13
N MET A 95 2.80 16.13 -0.84
CA MET A 95 2.55 17.18 0.14
C MET A 95 3.52 17.02 1.31
N PRO A 96 4.84 17.17 1.10
CA PRO A 96 5.85 16.79 2.08
C PRO A 96 5.77 17.62 3.36
N LEU A 97 5.20 18.84 3.26
CA LEU A 97 4.95 19.74 4.37
C LEU A 97 3.82 19.26 5.29
N LEU A 98 2.80 18.61 4.73
CA LEU A 98 1.73 18.01 5.51
C LEU A 98 2.22 16.68 6.07
N CYS A 99 2.11 16.49 7.38
CA CYS A 99 2.40 15.20 7.99
C CYS A 99 1.24 14.21 7.76
N ALA A 100 0.93 13.97 6.48
CA ALA A 100 -0.18 13.16 6.04
C ALA A 100 0.28 11.78 5.58
N TYR A 101 -0.52 10.77 5.88
CA TYR A 101 -0.28 9.37 5.58
C TYR A 101 -1.46 8.78 4.83
N ARG A 102 -1.20 7.85 3.92
CA ARG A 102 -2.18 6.85 3.47
C ARG A 102 -1.90 5.53 4.16
N ILE A 103 -2.91 4.68 4.18
CA ILE A 103 -2.87 3.44 4.94
C ILE A 103 -3.16 2.29 4.02
N VAL A 104 -2.31 1.28 4.05
CA VAL A 104 -2.63 -0.06 3.54
C VAL A 104 -3.12 -0.91 4.70
N THR A 105 -4.29 -1.52 4.55
CA THR A 105 -4.85 -2.45 5.52
C THR A 105 -4.84 -3.86 4.94
N MET A 106 -4.64 -4.85 5.81
CA MET A 106 -4.68 -6.28 5.44
C MET A 106 -5.05 -7.15 6.64
N THR A 107 -5.49 -8.38 6.38
CA THR A 107 -5.71 -9.37 7.43
C THR A 107 -4.38 -9.84 8.03
N GLN A 108 -4.43 -10.45 9.22
CA GLN A 108 -3.26 -11.07 9.87
C GLN A 108 -2.60 -12.21 9.06
N VAL A 109 -3.30 -12.75 8.05
CA VAL A 109 -2.76 -13.75 7.11
C VAL A 109 -2.34 -13.11 5.78
N PHE A 110 -2.17 -11.79 5.78
CA PHE A 110 -1.67 -10.98 4.66
C PHE A 110 -2.53 -11.10 3.39
N THR A 111 -3.85 -11.05 3.56
CA THR A 111 -4.86 -11.02 2.49
C THR A 111 -5.73 -9.77 2.59
N LYS A 112 -6.58 -9.51 1.59
CA LYS A 112 -7.44 -8.33 1.51
C LYS A 112 -6.65 -7.02 1.60
N LEU A 113 -5.51 -6.95 0.93
CA LEU A 113 -4.73 -5.73 0.80
C LEU A 113 -5.55 -4.69 0.04
N HIS A 114 -5.67 -3.50 0.62
CA HIS A 114 -6.29 -2.33 0.00
C HIS A 114 -5.72 -1.05 0.59
N LEU A 115 -5.81 0.03 -0.18
CA LEU A 115 -5.41 1.36 0.26
C LEU A 115 -6.65 2.13 0.73
N GLU A 116 -6.71 2.49 2.01
CA GLU A 116 -7.84 3.22 2.58
C GLU A 116 -8.05 4.54 1.82
N PRO A 117 -9.30 4.92 1.47
CA PRO A 117 -9.60 6.07 0.62
C PRO A 117 -9.23 7.42 1.25
N GLY A 118 -9.12 7.50 2.58
CA GLY A 118 -8.74 8.69 3.33
C GLY A 118 -7.24 8.76 3.68
N GLY A 119 -6.79 9.94 4.10
CA GLY A 119 -5.47 10.14 4.71
C GLY A 119 -5.57 10.44 6.20
N ILE A 120 -4.55 10.05 6.98
CA ILE A 120 -4.40 10.44 8.39
C ILE A 120 -3.42 11.59 8.47
N HIS A 121 -3.78 12.64 9.19
CA HIS A 121 -2.90 13.75 9.54
C HIS A 121 -2.27 13.51 10.92
N ASP A 122 -0.95 13.59 11.01
CA ASP A 122 -0.20 13.57 12.26
C ASP A 122 0.01 15.01 12.76
N VAL A 123 -0.92 15.45 13.60
CA VAL A 123 -0.92 16.78 14.22
C VAL A 123 0.38 17.06 14.99
N ARG A 124 0.99 16.04 15.61
CA ARG A 124 2.22 16.18 16.40
C ARG A 124 3.47 16.39 15.55
N CYS A 125 3.40 16.05 14.26
CA CYS A 125 4.47 16.30 13.31
C CYS A 125 4.35 17.71 12.71
N ASP A 126 3.13 18.21 12.53
CA ASP A 126 2.89 19.60 12.14
C ASP A 126 3.37 20.56 13.24
N GLU A 127 3.07 20.26 14.52
CA GLU A 127 3.56 21.04 15.69
C GLU A 127 5.08 21.08 15.83
N ARG A 128 5.78 20.00 15.45
CA ARG A 128 7.25 19.91 15.52
C ARG A 128 7.97 20.67 14.40
N ARG A 129 7.22 21.13 13.39
CA ARG A 129 7.73 21.87 12.23
C ARG A 129 7.41 23.37 12.26
N ALA A 130 6.52 23.79 13.16
CA ALA A 130 6.21 25.19 13.43
C ALA A 130 7.25 25.82 14.37
#